data_AF-A0A929K2Y1-F1
#
_entry.id   AF-A0A929K2Y1-F1
#
_cell.length_a   1.000
_cell.length_b   1.000
_cell.length_c   1.000
_cell.angle_alpha   90.00
_cell.angle_beta   90.00
_cell.angle_gamma   90.00
#
_symmetry.space_group_name_H-M   'P 1'
#
loop_
_entity.id
_entity.type
_entity.pdbx_description
1 polymer ?
#
loop_
_entity_poly.entity_id
_entity_poly.type
_entity_poly.pdbx_seq_one_letter_code
_entity_poly.pdbx_strand_id
1 'polypeptide(L)'
;MKRVYELDVYKLAEELSDMVWNDFDKWNKKVQNTVGYQIIRSSDSIAANIAEGYGRYTPADRKKFYLYSRGSLEETKSWLR
;
A
#
# COMPACT_ATOMS: atom_id res chain seq x y z
N MET A 1 -17.22 -5.77 16.18
CA MET A 1 -16.83 -5.46 14.79
C MET A 1 -15.32 -5.54 14.71
N LYS A 2 -14.73 -6.32 13.79
CA LYS A 2 -13.26 -6.40 13.64
C LYS A 2 -12.70 -5.03 13.30
N ARG A 3 -11.62 -4.58 13.93
CA ARG A 3 -10.89 -3.35 13.57
C ARG A 3 -10.16 -3.54 12.25
N VAL A 4 -9.78 -2.44 11.57
CA VAL A 4 -9.14 -2.51 10.24
C VAL A 4 -7.87 -3.38 10.25
N TYR A 5 -7.03 -3.26 11.27
CA TYR A 5 -5.80 -4.05 11.42
C TYR A 5 -6.03 -5.52 11.76
N GLU A 6 -7.28 -5.93 11.97
CA GLU A 6 -7.65 -7.34 12.12
C GLU A 6 -8.07 -7.97 10.78
N LEU A 7 -8.11 -7.18 9.69
CA LEU A 7 -8.38 -7.68 8.35
C LEU A 7 -7.11 -8.29 7.75
N ASP A 8 -7.21 -9.50 7.21
CA ASP A 8 -6.06 -10.19 6.61
C ASP A 8 -5.47 -9.39 5.43
N VAL A 9 -6.32 -8.77 4.62
CA VAL A 9 -5.88 -7.91 3.51
C VAL A 9 -5.10 -6.67 3.96
N TYR A 10 -5.40 -6.14 5.15
CA TYR A 10 -4.67 -5.00 5.71
C TYR A 10 -3.29 -5.44 6.19
N LYS A 11 -3.23 -6.55 6.94
CA LYS A 11 -1.97 -7.14 7.41
C LYS A 11 -1.04 -7.48 6.25
N LEU A 12 -1.57 -8.11 5.19
CA LEU A 12 -0.80 -8.42 3.98
C LEU A 12 -0.28 -7.16 3.27
N ALA A 13 -1.02 -6.04 3.32
CA ALA A 13 -0.58 -4.78 2.76
C ALA A 13 0.54 -4.14 3.60
N GLU A 14 0.46 -4.22 4.92
CA GLU A 14 1.53 -3.78 5.84
C GLU A 14 2.79 -4.65 5.67
N GLU A 15 2.64 -5.98 5.61
CA GLU A 15 3.76 -6.90 5.36
C GLU A 15 4.47 -6.59 4.03
N LEU A 16 3.72 -6.29 2.97
CA LEU A 16 4.30 -5.86 1.70
C LEU A 16 5.06 -4.54 1.81
N SER A 17 4.50 -3.54 2.51
CA SER A 17 5.17 -2.26 2.77
C SER A 17 6.47 -2.49 3.55
N ASP A 18 6.45 -3.26 4.63
CA ASP A 18 7.63 -3.58 5.43
C ASP A 18 8.73 -4.26 4.58
N MET A 19 8.36 -5.18 3.69
CA MET A 19 9.31 -5.78 2.74
C MET A 19 9.95 -4.73 1.83
N VAL A 20 9.16 -3.81 1.28
CA VAL A 20 9.64 -2.72 0.41
C VAL A 20 10.59 -1.80 1.17
N TRP A 21 10.24 -1.38 2.39
CA TRP A 21 11.10 -0.55 3.24
C TRP A 21 12.44 -1.22 3.56
N ASN A 22 12.40 -2.50 3.97
CA ASN A 22 13.59 -3.27 4.28
C ASN A 22 14.54 -3.44 3.08
N ASP A 23 14.01 -3.52 1.86
CA ASP A 23 14.83 -3.58 0.65
C ASP A 23 15.33 -2.20 0.20
N PHE A 24 14.51 -1.16 0.33
CA PHE A 24 14.90 0.22 0.03
C PHE A 24 16.15 0.65 0.82
N ASP A 25 16.25 0.28 2.09
CA ASP A 25 17.41 0.62 2.94
C ASP A 25 18.73 0.01 2.45
N LYS A 26 18.66 -1.06 1.64
CA LYS A 26 19.83 -1.73 1.05
C LYS A 26 20.21 -1.14 -0.31
N TRP A 27 19.35 -0.33 -0.92
CA TRP A 27 19.58 0.21 -2.26
C TRP A 27 20.60 1.34 -2.25
N ASN A 28 21.30 1.49 -3.38
CA ASN A 28 22.17 2.65 -3.55
C ASN A 28 21.33 3.95 -3.68
N LYS A 29 21.98 5.08 -3.41
CA LYS A 29 21.33 6.40 -3.37
C LYS A 29 20.67 6.81 -4.69
N LYS A 30 21.18 6.36 -5.84
CA LYS A 30 20.58 6.66 -7.14
C LYS A 30 19.20 6.00 -7.25
N VAL A 31 19.09 4.72 -6.89
CA VAL A 31 17.82 3.98 -6.95
C VAL A 31 16.85 4.50 -5.90
N GLN A 32 17.31 4.74 -4.67
CA GLN A 32 16.48 5.33 -3.60
C GLN A 32 15.85 6.65 -4.05
N ASN A 33 16.65 7.56 -4.62
CA ASN A 33 16.20 8.89 -5.02
C ASN A 33 15.38 8.92 -6.31
N THR A 34 15.32 7.82 -7.08
CA THR A 34 14.51 7.75 -8.30
C THR A 34 13.26 6.91 -8.06
N VAL A 35 13.37 5.60 -8.16
CA VAL A 35 12.25 4.67 -8.07
C VAL A 35 11.90 4.30 -6.62
N GLY A 36 12.86 4.42 -5.70
CA GLY A 36 12.68 4.04 -4.30
C GLY A 36 11.54 4.76 -3.58
N TYR A 37 11.47 6.08 -3.70
CA TYR A 37 10.33 6.81 -3.13
C TYR A 37 9.00 6.54 -3.86
N GLN A 38 9.03 6.12 -5.14
CA GLN A 38 7.80 5.77 -5.86
C GLN A 38 7.23 4.45 -5.36
N ILE A 39 8.08 3.44 -5.19
CA ILE A 39 7.65 2.13 -4.71
C ILE A 39 7.19 2.18 -3.25
N ILE A 40 7.90 2.89 -2.36
CA ILE A 40 7.47 3.07 -0.96
C ILE A 40 6.06 3.65 -0.92
N ARG A 41 5.85 4.81 -1.58
CA ARG A 41 4.56 5.51 -1.54
C ARG A 41 3.42 4.67 -2.12
N SER A 42 3.66 3.98 -3.24
CA SER A 42 2.64 3.11 -3.82
C SER A 42 2.33 1.92 -2.91
N SER A 43 3.33 1.29 -2.28
CA SER A 43 3.10 0.16 -1.37
C SER A 43 2.35 0.57 -0.10
N ASP A 44 2.75 1.67 0.55
CA ASP A 44 2.11 2.19 1.77
C ASP A 44 0.66 2.62 1.51
N SER A 45 0.41 3.18 0.32
CA SER A 45 -0.91 3.62 -0.13
C SER A 45 -1.94 2.49 -0.15
N ILE A 46 -1.52 1.22 -0.29
CA ILE A 46 -2.43 0.07 -0.28
C ILE A 46 -3.13 -0.03 1.08
N ALA A 47 -2.36 -0.11 2.17
CA ALA A 47 -2.89 -0.20 3.53
C ALA A 47 -3.66 1.08 3.91
N ALA A 48 -3.12 2.26 3.53
CA ALA A 48 -3.76 3.54 3.79
C ALA A 48 -5.15 3.64 3.16
N ASN A 49 -5.31 3.26 1.89
CA ASN A 49 -6.61 3.25 1.22
C ASN A 49 -7.56 2.18 1.80
N ILE A 50 -7.06 1.03 2.25
CA ILE A 50 -7.88 0.03 2.95
C ILE A 50 -8.44 0.64 4.24
N ALA A 51 -7.62 1.34 5.03
CA ALA A 51 -8.05 1.98 6.27
C ALA A 51 -9.01 3.14 6.03
N GLU A 52 -8.71 4.00 5.06
CA GLU A 52 -9.58 5.12 4.71
C GLU A 52 -10.93 4.61 4.20
N GLY A 53 -10.92 3.60 3.34
CA GLY A 53 -12.10 2.88 2.90
C GLY A 53 -12.86 2.28 4.08
N TYR A 54 -12.21 1.55 4.96
CA TYR A 54 -12.84 0.95 6.15
C TYR A 54 -13.59 1.98 7.01
N GLY A 55 -13.07 3.21 7.11
CA GLY A 55 -13.70 4.32 7.84
C GLY A 55 -14.90 4.99 7.14
N ARG A 56 -15.21 4.66 5.88
CA ARG A 56 -16.34 5.30 5.16
C ARG A 56 -17.69 4.69 5.55
N TYR A 57 -18.67 5.57 5.74
CA TYR A 57 -20.03 5.22 6.12
C TYR A 57 -20.75 4.38 5.04
N THR A 58 -20.75 4.87 3.79
CA THR A 58 -21.51 4.23 2.71
C THR A 58 -20.72 3.12 2.02
N PRO A 59 -21.35 2.00 1.62
CA PRO A 59 -20.68 0.96 0.83
C PRO A 59 -20.09 1.47 -0.50
N ALA A 60 -20.75 2.45 -1.12
CA ALA A 60 -20.31 3.03 -2.38
C ALA A 60 -18.96 3.77 -2.22
N ASP A 61 -18.79 4.55 -1.15
CA ASP A 61 -17.52 5.24 -0.90
C ASP A 61 -16.43 4.27 -0.45
N ARG A 62 -16.75 3.25 0.38
CA ARG A 62 -15.80 2.18 0.72
C ARG A 62 -15.21 1.53 -0.53
N LYS A 63 -16.07 1.19 -1.49
CA LYS A 63 -15.68 0.56 -2.74
C LYS A 63 -14.67 1.39 -3.54
N LYS A 64 -14.82 2.72 -3.56
CA LYS A 64 -13.88 3.61 -4.27
C LYS A 64 -12.47 3.50 -3.70
N PHE A 65 -12.32 3.57 -2.39
CA PHE A 65 -11.02 3.42 -1.72
C PHE A 65 -10.40 2.04 -1.91
N TYR A 66 -11.21 0.98 -1.89
CA TYR A 66 -10.70 -0.36 -2.19
C TYR A 66 -10.23 -0.51 -3.64
N LEU A 67 -10.85 0.21 -4.59
CA LEU A 67 -10.34 0.29 -5.96
C LEU A 67 -9.03 1.07 -6.05
N TYR A 68 -8.88 2.16 -5.29
CA TYR A 68 -7.60 2.88 -5.19
C TYR A 68 -6.50 2.01 -4.60
N SER A 69 -6.81 1.21 -3.57
CA SER A 69 -5.87 0.23 -2.98
C SER A 69 -5.36 -0.75 -4.05
N ARG A 70 -6.25 -1.23 -4.93
CA ARG A 70 -5.88 -2.09 -6.06
C ARG A 70 -5.04 -1.35 -7.10
N GLY A 71 -5.34 -0.09 -7.38
CA GLY A 71 -4.53 0.75 -8.27
C GLY A 71 -3.10 0.92 -7.75
N SER A 72 -2.95 1.23 -6.47
CA SER A 72 -1.64 1.32 -5.80
C SER A 72 -0.89 -0.02 -5.84
N LEU A 73 -1.57 -1.16 -5.67
CA LEU A 73 -0.94 -2.48 -5.81
C LEU A 73 -0.38 -2.71 -7.22
N GLU A 74 -1.13 -2.38 -8.28
CA GLU A 74 -0.63 -2.53 -9.65
C GLU A 74 0.53 -1.57 -9.95
N GLU A 75 0.52 -0.37 -9.37
CA GLU A 75 1.66 0.56 -9.44
C GLU A 75 2.90 -0.02 -8.74
N THR A 76 2.77 -0.55 -7.51
CA THR A 76 3.87 -1.21 -6.78
C THR A 76 4.47 -2.36 -7.60
N LYS A 77 3.63 -3.21 -8.21
CA LYS A 77 4.10 -4.27 -9.12
C LYS A 77 4.85 -3.72 -10.33
N SER A 78 4.42 -2.59 -10.88
CA SER A 78 5.12 -1.96 -12.00
C SER A 78 6.51 -1.49 -11.63
N TRP A 79 6.74 -1.03 -10.39
CA TRP A 79 8.06 -0.63 -9.92
C TRP A 79 8.99 -1.81 -9.60
N LEU A 80 8.43 -3.00 -9.31
CA LEU A 80 9.16 -4.23 -9.00
C LEU A 80 9.55 -5.09 -10.22
N ARG A 81 9.02 -4.77 -11.41
CA ARG A 81 9.32 -5.49 -12.65
C ARG A 81 10.71 -5.17 -13.19
#